data_AF-A0A1S2MBG5-F1
#
_entry.id   AF-A0A1S2MBG5-F1
#
_cell.length_a   1.000
_cell.length_b   1.000
_cell.length_c   1.000
_cell.angle_alpha   90.00
_cell.angle_beta   90.00
_cell.angle_gamma   90.00
#
_symmetry.space_group_name_H-M   'P 1'
#
loop_
_entity.id
_entity.type
_entity.pdbx_description
1 polymer ?
#
loop_
_entity_poly.entity_id
_entity_poly.type
_entity_poly.pdbx_seq_one_letter_code
_entity_poly.pdbx_strand_id
1 'polypeptide(L)' 'MNKSTQRIPTKDILGNKIKVGEKAIIFSEHGTHYEGIIAQIGGKRWFQVDEGFRIGGIGNCLIIKG' A
#
# COMPACT_ATOMS: atom_id res chain seq x y z
N MET A 1 15.16 -10.62 -8.26
CA MET A 1 15.45 -9.89 -7.01
C MET A 1 14.18 -9.93 -6.16
N ASN A 2 14.10 -10.86 -5.18
CA ASN A 2 12.89 -11.13 -4.40
C ASN A 2 12.52 -9.94 -3.49
N LYS A 3 11.51 -9.15 -3.87
CA LYS A 3 10.91 -8.09 -3.04
C LYS A 3 9.75 -8.62 -2.16
N SER A 4 9.81 -9.89 -1.77
CA SER A 4 8.70 -10.59 -1.10
C SER A 4 8.26 -10.02 0.26
N THR A 5 8.89 -8.94 0.76
CA THR A 5 8.57 -8.31 2.05
C THR A 5 8.56 -6.78 2.02
N GLN A 6 8.21 -6.13 0.90
CA GLN A 6 8.13 -4.66 0.88
C GLN A 6 7.00 -4.18 1.82
N ARG A 7 7.37 -3.51 2.93
CA ARG A 7 6.42 -2.81 3.83
C ARG A 7 5.67 -1.72 3.06
N ILE A 8 4.53 -1.25 3.58
CA ILE A 8 3.81 -0.10 2.99
C ILE A 8 4.75 1.11 2.93
N PRO A 9 5.16 1.56 1.72
CA PRO A 9 6.17 2.59 1.59
C PRO A 9 5.60 3.97 1.94
N THR A 10 6.49 4.93 2.14
CA THR A 10 6.15 6.34 2.36
C THR A 10 6.10 7.16 1.07
N LYS A 11 6.49 6.54 -0.05
CA LYS A 11 6.41 7.11 -1.40
C LYS A 11 5.76 6.11 -2.36
N ASP A 12 5.07 6.64 -3.36
CA ASP A 12 4.49 5.84 -4.43
C ASP A 12 5.50 5.53 -5.54
N ILE A 13 5.07 4.79 -6.55
CA ILE A 13 5.92 4.42 -7.69
C ILE A 13 6.41 5.62 -8.52
N LEU A 14 5.70 6.75 -8.46
CA LEU A 14 6.07 7.99 -9.14
C LEU A 14 6.97 8.89 -8.25
N GLY A 15 7.26 8.47 -7.01
CA GLY A 15 8.07 9.21 -6.05
C GLY A 15 7.30 10.22 -5.20
N ASN A 16 5.98 10.31 -5.35
CA ASN A 16 5.13 11.18 -4.53
C ASN A 16 5.07 10.68 -3.09
N LYS A 17 5.05 11.59 -2.13
CA LYS A 17 4.87 11.22 -0.71
C LYS A 17 3.44 10.73 -0.46
N ILE A 18 3.33 9.60 0.23
CA ILE A 18 2.06 9.00 0.66
C ILE A 18 1.86 9.30 2.15
N LYS A 19 0.75 9.95 2.51
CA LYS A 19 0.40 10.29 3.90
C LYS A 19 -0.62 9.31 4.47
N VAL A 20 -0.70 9.28 5.79
CA VAL A 20 -1.77 8.57 6.50
C VAL A 20 -3.10 9.30 6.23
N GLY A 21 -4.16 8.55 5.99
CA GLY A 21 -5.49 9.04 5.61
C GLY A 21 -5.70 9.22 4.11
N GLU A 22 -4.64 9.15 3.29
CA GLU A 22 -4.76 9.26 1.83
C GLU A 22 -5.28 7.97 1.20
N LYS A 23 -6.07 8.13 0.13
CA LYS A 23 -6.43 7.04 -0.76
C LYS A 23 -5.22 6.64 -1.60
N ALA A 24 -5.11 5.35 -1.89
CA ALA A 24 -4.11 4.82 -2.79
C ALA A 24 -4.61 3.54 -3.44
N ILE A 25 -3.94 3.13 -4.50
CA ILE A 25 -4.18 1.89 -5.22
C ILE A 25 -2.92 1.05 -5.13
N ILE A 26 -3.06 -0.17 -4.63
CA ILE A 26 -2.01 -1.21 -4.76
C ILE A 26 -2.35 -2.03 -5.99
N PHE A 27 -1.35 -2.32 -6.82
CA PHE A 27 -1.54 -3.14 -8.02
C PHE A 27 -0.32 -4.02 -8.32
N SER A 28 -0.53 -5.10 -9.04
CA SER A 28 0.53 -5.99 -9.53
C SER A 28 0.48 -6.11 -11.05
N GLU A 29 1.60 -6.49 -11.66
CA GLU A 29 1.68 -6.78 -13.10
C GLU A 29 0.80 -7.98 -13.51
N HIS A 30 0.36 -8.78 -12.53
CA HIS A 30 -0.53 -9.93 -12.75
C HIS A 30 -2.03 -9.59 -12.61
N GLY A 31 -2.39 -8.30 -12.54
CA GLY A 31 -3.78 -7.84 -12.60
C GLY A 31 -4.50 -7.75 -11.26
N THR A 32 -3.87 -8.15 -10.15
CA THR A 32 -4.43 -7.88 -8.81
C THR A 32 -4.33 -6.39 -8.51
N HIS A 33 -5.45 -5.76 -8.11
CA HIS A 33 -5.46 -4.39 -7.60
C HIS A 33 -6.42 -4.27 -6.41
N TYR A 34 -6.07 -3.36 -5.49
CA TYR A 34 -6.89 -2.99 -4.33
C TYR A 34 -6.90 -1.47 -4.21
N GLU A 35 -8.07 -0.90 -3.99
CA GLU A 35 -8.22 0.49 -3.58
C GLU A 35 -8.44 0.56 -2.08
N GLY A 36 -7.86 1.57 -1.44
CA GLY A 36 -7.94 1.67 0.00
C GLY A 36 -7.33 2.96 0.54
N ILE A 37 -7.24 3.02 1.86
CA ILE A 37 -6.64 4.14 2.58
C ILE A 37 -5.36 3.70 3.30
N ILE A 38 -4.45 4.65 3.47
CA ILE A 38 -3.24 4.44 4.26
C ILE A 38 -3.56 4.70 5.72
N ALA A 39 -3.56 3.65 6.54
CA ALA A 39 -3.78 3.75 7.97
C ALA A 39 -2.47 3.65 8.76
N GLN A 40 -2.45 4.22 9.96
CA GLN A 40 -1.37 4.00 10.93
C GLN A 40 -1.98 3.42 12.20
N ILE A 41 -1.62 2.18 12.53
CA ILE A 41 -2.17 1.41 13.64
C ILE A 41 -0.99 0.79 14.39
N GLY A 42 -0.91 1.03 15.71
CA GLY A 42 0.18 0.52 16.54
C GLY A 42 1.58 0.96 16.05
N GLY A 43 1.70 2.18 15.52
CA GLY A 43 2.96 2.72 14.99
C GLY A 43 3.42 2.15 13.65
N LYS A 44 2.64 1.24 13.03
CA LYS A 44 2.93 0.67 11.70
C LYS A 44 1.94 1.19 10.66
N ARG A 45 2.40 1.32 9.42
CA ARG A 45 1.55 1.66 8.27
C ARG A 45 0.88 0.41 7.74
N TRP A 46 -0.41 0.54 7.45
CA TRP A 46 -1.26 -0.49 6.88
C TRP A 46 -1.95 0.10 5.65
N PHE A 47 -2.16 -0.72 4.63
CA PHE A 47 -3.09 -0.40 3.55
C PHE A 47 -4.42 -1.05 3.89
N GLN A 48 -5.43 -0.23 4.17
CA GLN A 48 -6.75 -0.68 4.58
C GLN A 48 -7.68 -0.64 3.37
N VAL A 49 -8.10 -1.82 2.92
CA VAL A 49 -9.03 -1.97 1.77
C VAL A 49 -10.46 -1.76 2.25
N ASP A 50 -10.81 -2.33 3.40
CA ASP A 50 -12.12 -2.19 4.06
C ASP A 50 -11.99 -2.26 5.59
N GLU A 51 -13.10 -2.30 6.33
CA GLU A 51 -13.10 -2.33 7.80
C GLU A 51 -12.46 -3.59 8.39
N GLY A 52 -12.54 -4.72 7.70
CA GLY A 52 -12.07 -6.04 8.14
C GLY A 52 -10.74 -6.48 7.51
N PHE A 53 -10.32 -5.87 6.42
CA PHE A 53 -9.17 -6.30 5.63
C PHE A 53 -8.08 -5.23 5.52
N ARG A 54 -6.87 -5.61 5.93
CA ARG A 54 -5.67 -4.76 5.95
C ARG A 54 -4.46 -5.52 5.46
N ILE A 55 -3.62 -4.82 4.71
CA ILE A 55 -2.37 -5.33 4.15
C ILE A 55 -1.21 -4.65 4.89
N GLY A 56 -0.33 -5.46 5.51
CA GLY A 56 0.85 -4.97 6.25
C GLY A 56 2.11 -4.81 5.38
N GLY A 57 2.10 -5.37 4.17
CA GLY A 57 3.18 -5.30 3.20
C GLY A 57 2.66 -5.64 1.81
N ILE A 58 3.20 -4.98 0.79
CA ILE A 58 2.69 -5.06 -0.59
C ILE A 58 3.41 -6.14 -1.42
N GLY A 59 4.48 -6.75 -0.90
CA GLY A 59 5.23 -7.80 -1.61
C GLY A 59 5.74 -7.31 -2.98
N ASN A 60 5.41 -8.05 -4.03
CA ASN A 60 5.75 -7.69 -5.42
C ASN A 60 4.74 -6.70 -6.06
N CYS A 61 3.80 -6.16 -5.29
CA CYS A 61 2.90 -5.13 -5.78
C CYS A 61 3.55 -3.74 -5.72
N LEU A 62 2.96 -2.83 -6.47
CA LEU A 62 3.29 -1.42 -6.56
C LEU A 62 2.15 -0.62 -5.92
N ILE A 63 2.43 0.62 -5.54
CA ILE A 63 1.43 1.54 -5.00
C ILE A 63 1.49 2.86 -5.75
N ILE A 64 0.32 3.39 -6.09
CA ILE A 64 0.13 4.74 -6.63
C ILE A 64 -0.83 5.49 -5.73
N LYS A 65 -0.51 6.74 -5.38
CA LYS A 65 -1.45 7.55 -4.60
C LYS A 65 -2.65 7.94 -5.46
N GLY A 66 -3.84 7.99 -4.86
CA GLY A 66 -5.08 8.44 -5.49
C GLY A 66 -5.26 9.96 -5.44
#